data_AF-A0A430L7Z2-F1
#
_entry.id   AF-A0A430L7Z2-F1
#
_cell.length_a   1.000
_cell.length_b   1.000
_cell.length_c   1.000
_cell.angle_alpha   90.00
_cell.angle_beta   90.00
_cell.angle_gamma   90.00
#
_symmetry.space_group_name_H-M   'P 1'
#
loop_
_entity.id
_entity.type
_entity.pdbx_description
1 polymer ?
#
loop_
_entity_poly.entity_id
_entity_poly.type
_entity_poly.pdbx_seq_one_letter_code
_entity_poly.pdbx_strand_id
1 'polypeptide(L)'
;MSNPSDYTVGWVCALTCEYVAAQEFLDEEHDPPDSLQPNDSNDYTLGRIGRHNVVVAVLPDGEYGTATAASVATSMLNSFPNVRIGLMVGIGGGAPSPTNDIRLGDIVVSAPREANGVTYGGVFEYDFGKTIQDQAFKQTRFLNQPPTTLRAAVQGLKTQYTRKGHQLGQAVSDVISKNPMLQDEYSRPPSSTDVLFRSDFTHDSRGCAEFCARDPSSFIPRRQRAGYHEKPCIHYGTIASANQLMKNAIIRDKLAMERNVLCFEMEAAGLMNDFPCLVIRGICDYSDSHKNKSWQGYAAMCAAAYAKDLLNRIVPSRIENEQRISELFSTGQSKSLN
;
A
#
# COMPACT_ATOMS: atom_id res chain seq x y z
N MET A 1 -21.07 -21.70 -1.00
CA MET A 1 -19.68 -22.09 -0.69
C MET A 1 -18.78 -21.87 -1.90
N SER A 2 -17.72 -21.11 -1.72
CA SER A 2 -16.77 -20.77 -2.78
C SER A 2 -15.73 -21.87 -3.00
N ASN A 3 -15.31 -22.08 -4.25
CA ASN A 3 -14.16 -22.92 -4.57
C ASN A 3 -12.86 -22.09 -4.56
N PRO A 4 -11.87 -22.39 -3.68
CA PRO A 4 -10.61 -21.64 -3.63
C PRO A 4 -9.82 -21.60 -4.95
N SER A 5 -10.06 -22.56 -5.85
CA SER A 5 -9.40 -22.59 -7.17
C SER A 5 -9.90 -21.53 -8.14
N ASP A 6 -11.01 -20.86 -7.84
CA ASP A 6 -11.60 -19.85 -8.72
C ASP A 6 -10.99 -18.44 -8.50
N TYR A 7 -10.16 -18.27 -7.48
CA TYR A 7 -9.56 -17.00 -7.09
C TYR A 7 -8.19 -16.82 -7.72
N THR A 8 -8.00 -15.71 -8.43
CA THR A 8 -6.77 -15.43 -9.20
C THR A 8 -5.99 -14.23 -8.68
N VAL A 9 -6.60 -13.42 -7.82
CA VAL A 9 -6.01 -12.22 -7.21
C VAL A 9 -5.97 -12.39 -5.70
N GLY A 10 -4.78 -12.31 -5.12
CA GLY A 10 -4.61 -12.19 -3.68
C GLY A 10 -4.44 -10.74 -3.27
N TRP A 11 -5.16 -10.31 -2.24
CA TRP A 11 -5.08 -8.96 -1.67
C TRP A 11 -4.74 -9.06 -0.19
N VAL A 12 -3.61 -8.50 0.22
CA VAL A 12 -3.15 -8.51 1.62
C VAL A 12 -3.30 -7.11 2.22
N CYS A 13 -3.92 -7.06 3.39
CA CYS A 13 -4.05 -5.89 4.26
C CYS A 13 -3.28 -6.13 5.57
N ALA A 14 -2.72 -5.09 6.15
CA ALA A 14 -2.05 -5.15 7.46
C ALA A 14 -2.97 -4.78 8.62
N LEU A 15 -3.94 -3.88 8.41
CA LEU A 15 -4.75 -3.30 9.48
C LEU A 15 -6.25 -3.48 9.23
N THR A 16 -7.04 -3.46 10.29
CA THR A 16 -8.51 -3.55 10.23
C THR A 16 -9.11 -2.48 9.31
N CYS A 17 -8.63 -1.24 9.35
CA CYS A 17 -9.17 -0.18 8.50
C CYS A 17 -8.87 -0.40 7.00
N GLU A 18 -7.77 -1.07 6.69
CA GLU A 18 -7.42 -1.47 5.33
C GLU A 18 -8.29 -2.63 4.86
N TYR A 19 -8.57 -3.58 5.76
CA TYR A 19 -9.43 -4.73 5.49
C TYR A 19 -10.89 -4.30 5.27
N VAL A 20 -11.44 -3.42 6.11
CA VAL A 20 -12.76 -2.80 5.92
C VAL A 20 -12.83 -2.10 4.57
N ALA A 21 -11.83 -1.28 4.24
CA ALA A 21 -11.79 -0.60 2.94
C ALA A 21 -11.72 -1.60 1.78
N ALA A 22 -10.96 -2.70 1.89
CA ALA A 22 -10.91 -3.72 0.86
C ALA A 22 -12.27 -4.39 0.63
N GLN A 23 -12.98 -4.76 1.71
CA GLN A 23 -14.31 -5.38 1.66
C GLN A 23 -15.35 -4.45 1.01
N GLU A 24 -15.41 -3.20 1.45
CA GLU A 24 -16.38 -2.20 0.93
C GLU A 24 -16.19 -1.87 -0.56
N PHE A 25 -15.01 -2.16 -1.12
CA PHE A 25 -14.71 -1.97 -2.53
C PHE A 25 -14.95 -3.23 -3.39
N LEU A 26 -15.30 -4.37 -2.80
CA LEU A 26 -15.82 -5.53 -3.54
C LEU A 26 -17.12 -5.15 -4.28
N ASP A 27 -17.31 -5.67 -5.48
CA ASP A 27 -18.60 -5.57 -6.19
C ASP A 27 -19.61 -6.59 -5.65
N GLU A 28 -19.11 -7.68 -5.09
CA GLU A 28 -19.86 -8.82 -4.56
C GLU A 28 -18.99 -9.56 -3.55
N GLU A 29 -19.57 -9.92 -2.40
CA GLU A 29 -18.98 -10.85 -1.44
C GLU A 29 -19.46 -12.27 -1.74
N HIS A 30 -18.55 -13.23 -1.64
CA HIS A 30 -18.86 -14.65 -1.82
C HIS A 30 -18.82 -15.38 -0.48
N ASP A 31 -19.59 -16.47 -0.36
CA ASP A 31 -19.52 -17.34 0.82
C ASP A 31 -18.09 -17.85 1.07
N PRO A 32 -17.70 -18.07 2.33
CA PRO A 32 -16.43 -18.72 2.64
C PRO A 32 -16.33 -20.14 2.02
N PRO A 33 -15.11 -20.69 1.90
CA PRO A 33 -14.91 -22.06 1.45
C PRO A 33 -15.26 -23.06 2.57
N ASP A 34 -15.58 -24.31 2.21
CA ASP A 34 -15.90 -25.37 3.18
C ASP A 34 -14.72 -25.76 4.06
N SER A 35 -13.50 -25.65 3.52
CA SER A 35 -12.27 -25.93 4.22
C SER A 35 -11.11 -25.11 3.65
N LEU A 36 -10.18 -24.78 4.54
CA LEU A 36 -8.85 -24.26 4.22
C LEU A 36 -7.81 -25.34 4.47
N GLN A 37 -6.55 -25.09 4.13
CA GLN A 37 -5.47 -26.00 4.52
C GLN A 37 -5.36 -26.07 6.06
N PRO A 38 -5.04 -27.24 6.65
CA PRO A 38 -5.09 -27.45 8.11
C PRO A 38 -4.27 -26.48 8.97
N ASN A 39 -3.25 -25.84 8.40
CA ASN A 39 -2.35 -24.91 9.09
C ASN A 39 -2.58 -23.45 8.66
N ASP A 40 -3.63 -23.17 7.91
CA ASP A 40 -4.01 -21.82 7.53
C ASP A 40 -4.94 -21.22 8.58
N SER A 41 -4.39 -20.32 9.40
CA SER A 41 -5.12 -19.60 10.44
C SER A 41 -5.57 -18.20 10.01
N ASN A 42 -5.41 -17.84 8.73
CA ASN A 42 -5.81 -16.53 8.25
C ASN A 42 -7.34 -16.42 8.21
N ASP A 43 -7.83 -15.21 8.45
CA ASP A 43 -9.19 -14.83 8.09
C ASP A 43 -9.22 -14.33 6.65
N TYR A 44 -10.23 -14.75 5.88
CA TYR A 44 -10.40 -14.36 4.49
C TYR A 44 -11.79 -13.82 4.22
N THR A 45 -11.83 -12.73 3.45
CA THR A 45 -13.04 -12.33 2.72
C THR A 45 -12.86 -12.66 1.27
N LEU A 46 -13.86 -13.33 0.71
CA LEU A 46 -13.89 -13.69 -0.69
C LEU A 46 -14.87 -12.81 -1.44
N GLY A 47 -14.51 -12.42 -2.66
CA GLY A 47 -15.42 -11.63 -3.46
C GLY A 47 -14.95 -11.41 -4.88
N ARG A 48 -15.59 -10.44 -5.54
CA ARG A 48 -15.33 -10.08 -6.92
C ARG A 48 -15.09 -8.59 -7.07
N ILE A 49 -14.10 -8.24 -7.90
CA ILE A 49 -13.90 -6.88 -8.40
C ILE A 49 -13.87 -6.92 -9.92
N GLY A 50 -14.84 -6.27 -10.54
CA GLY A 50 -15.08 -6.32 -11.97
C GLY A 50 -15.29 -7.75 -12.42
N ARG A 51 -14.28 -8.30 -13.10
CA ARG A 51 -14.29 -9.66 -13.68
C ARG A 51 -13.28 -10.58 -13.01
N HIS A 52 -12.76 -10.20 -11.84
CA HIS A 52 -11.72 -10.95 -11.13
C HIS A 52 -12.24 -11.39 -9.77
N ASN A 53 -12.05 -12.66 -9.45
CA ASN A 53 -12.28 -13.19 -8.11
C ASN A 53 -11.05 -12.87 -7.24
N VAL A 54 -11.31 -12.22 -6.11
CA VAL A 54 -10.32 -11.70 -5.18
C VAL A 54 -10.46 -12.40 -3.84
N VAL A 55 -9.34 -12.91 -3.32
CA VAL A 55 -9.23 -13.34 -1.92
C VAL A 55 -8.51 -12.25 -1.14
N VAL A 56 -9.17 -11.71 -0.13
CA VAL A 56 -8.63 -10.66 0.74
C VAL A 56 -8.26 -11.29 2.08
N ALA A 57 -7.04 -11.04 2.55
CA ALA A 57 -6.60 -11.42 3.89
C ALA A 57 -6.14 -10.19 4.67
N VAL A 58 -6.23 -10.28 5.99
CA VAL A 58 -5.67 -9.32 6.94
C VAL A 58 -4.65 -10.00 7.84
N LEU A 59 -3.62 -9.26 8.25
CA LEU A 59 -2.68 -9.74 9.26
C LEU A 59 -3.40 -9.97 10.60
N PRO A 60 -2.94 -10.93 11.44
CA PRO A 60 -3.50 -11.15 12.77
C PRO A 60 -3.48 -9.88 13.63
N ASP A 61 -4.48 -9.74 14.51
CA ASP A 61 -4.59 -8.57 15.37
C ASP A 61 -3.36 -8.39 16.27
N GLY A 62 -2.85 -7.15 16.32
CA GLY A 62 -1.61 -6.81 17.03
C GLY A 62 -0.32 -7.18 16.30
N GLU A 63 -0.37 -7.83 15.14
CA GLU A 63 0.79 -8.17 14.33
C GLU A 63 0.95 -7.24 13.12
N TYR A 64 2.20 -6.95 12.78
CA TYR A 64 2.60 -6.17 11.60
C TYR A 64 4.05 -6.50 11.25
N GLY A 65 4.50 -6.03 10.08
CA GLY A 65 5.87 -6.25 9.64
C GLY A 65 6.01 -7.30 8.55
N THR A 66 7.24 -7.45 8.07
CA THR A 66 7.52 -8.23 6.85
C THR A 66 7.34 -9.74 7.04
N ALA A 67 7.67 -10.26 8.22
CA ALA A 67 7.55 -11.69 8.52
C ALA A 67 6.10 -12.17 8.59
N THR A 68 5.23 -11.45 9.30
CA THR A 68 3.81 -11.77 9.38
C THR A 68 3.15 -11.67 8.01
N ALA A 69 3.45 -10.61 7.23
CA ALA A 69 2.93 -10.47 5.87
C ALA A 69 3.33 -11.66 4.97
N ALA A 70 4.59 -12.09 5.02
CA ALA A 70 5.06 -13.26 4.28
C ALA A 70 4.36 -14.56 4.70
N SER A 71 4.10 -14.74 6.00
CA SER A 71 3.36 -15.90 6.51
C SER A 71 1.91 -15.92 6.02
N VAL A 72 1.21 -14.79 6.12
CA VAL A 72 -0.18 -14.64 5.64
C VAL A 72 -0.26 -14.96 4.15
N ALA A 73 0.63 -14.37 3.34
CA ALA A 73 0.68 -14.62 1.91
C ALA A 73 0.97 -16.10 1.59
N THR A 74 1.89 -16.73 2.32
CA THR A 74 2.23 -18.14 2.13
C THR A 74 1.03 -19.05 2.41
N SER A 75 0.33 -18.83 3.52
CA SER A 75 -0.89 -19.58 3.86
C SER A 75 -1.99 -19.37 2.81
N MET A 76 -2.19 -18.13 2.34
CA MET A 76 -3.12 -17.82 1.25
C MET A 76 -2.82 -18.63 -0.01
N LEU A 77 -1.56 -18.73 -0.43
CA LEU A 77 -1.20 -19.48 -1.63
C LEU A 77 -1.40 -20.99 -1.48
N ASN A 78 -1.33 -21.51 -0.26
CA ASN A 78 -1.61 -22.92 0.02
C ASN A 78 -3.12 -23.23 -0.04
N SER A 79 -3.96 -22.33 0.47
CA SER A 79 -5.42 -22.50 0.46
C SER A 79 -6.06 -22.09 -0.88
N PHE A 80 -5.48 -21.11 -1.58
CA PHE A 80 -5.96 -20.57 -2.86
C PHE A 80 -4.92 -20.78 -3.97
N PRO A 81 -4.82 -22.01 -4.51
CA PRO A 81 -3.70 -22.41 -5.36
C PRO A 81 -3.66 -21.70 -6.72
N ASN A 82 -4.78 -21.09 -7.16
CA ASN A 82 -4.89 -20.42 -8.46
C ASN A 82 -4.59 -18.91 -8.41
N VAL A 83 -4.15 -18.38 -7.27
CA VAL A 83 -3.68 -16.99 -7.18
C VAL A 83 -2.45 -16.80 -8.07
N ARG A 84 -2.50 -15.77 -8.92
CA ARG A 84 -1.51 -15.48 -9.97
C ARG A 84 -0.87 -14.10 -9.86
N ILE A 85 -1.58 -13.15 -9.26
CA ILE A 85 -1.04 -11.84 -8.91
C ILE A 85 -1.42 -11.46 -7.48
N GLY A 86 -0.56 -10.68 -6.85
CA GLY A 86 -0.80 -10.10 -5.53
C GLY A 86 -1.05 -8.60 -5.57
N LEU A 87 -1.76 -8.10 -4.57
CA LEU A 87 -1.84 -6.69 -4.21
C LEU A 87 -1.53 -6.56 -2.72
N MET A 88 -0.70 -5.59 -2.35
CA MET A 88 -0.55 -5.12 -0.97
C MET A 88 -1.16 -3.73 -0.91
N VAL A 89 -2.37 -3.61 -0.36
CA VAL A 89 -3.11 -2.36 -0.34
C VAL A 89 -3.36 -1.96 1.10
N GLY A 90 -3.02 -0.73 1.43
CA GLY A 90 -3.20 -0.24 2.77
C GLY A 90 -2.84 1.22 2.92
N ILE A 91 -2.50 1.63 4.13
CA ILE A 91 -2.03 2.97 4.46
C ILE A 91 -0.51 3.00 4.57
N GLY A 92 0.05 4.17 4.41
CA GLY A 92 1.46 4.45 4.65
C GLY A 92 1.67 5.91 5.01
N GLY A 93 2.89 6.24 5.44
CA GLY A 93 3.28 7.62 5.70
C GLY A 93 3.93 8.23 4.47
N GLY A 94 3.55 9.45 4.11
CA GLY A 94 4.05 10.15 2.94
C GLY A 94 5.41 10.78 3.18
N ALA A 95 6.18 10.93 2.09
CA ALA A 95 7.47 11.62 2.09
C ALA A 95 7.41 12.84 1.14
N PRO A 96 6.82 13.97 1.57
CA PRO A 96 6.76 15.17 0.74
C PRO A 96 8.16 15.69 0.42
N SER A 97 8.36 16.16 -0.80
CA SER A 97 9.61 16.78 -1.24
C SER A 97 9.33 17.99 -2.12
N PRO A 98 10.34 18.82 -2.45
CA PRO A 98 10.16 19.93 -3.38
C PRO A 98 9.64 19.51 -4.77
N THR A 99 9.89 18.26 -5.18
CA THR A 99 9.45 17.70 -6.46
C THR A 99 8.16 16.88 -6.36
N ASN A 100 7.82 16.39 -5.16
CA ASN A 100 6.62 15.58 -4.91
C ASN A 100 5.79 16.19 -3.78
N ASP A 101 4.76 16.96 -4.14
CA ASP A 101 3.79 17.52 -3.20
C ASP A 101 2.85 16.41 -2.71
N ILE A 102 3.29 15.49 -1.85
CA ILE A 102 2.47 14.38 -1.31
C ILE A 102 1.62 14.88 -0.14
N ARG A 103 0.31 14.58 -0.13
CA ARG A 103 -0.64 15.02 0.91
C ARG A 103 -1.40 13.87 1.55
N LEU A 104 -2.00 14.13 2.71
CA LEU A 104 -2.89 13.16 3.34
C LEU A 104 -4.09 12.86 2.42
N GLY A 105 -4.45 11.58 2.32
CA GLY A 105 -5.44 11.06 1.40
C GLY A 105 -4.95 10.83 -0.04
N ASP A 106 -3.75 11.30 -0.42
CA ASP A 106 -3.14 10.89 -1.70
C ASP A 106 -2.82 9.40 -1.71
N ILE A 107 -2.55 8.88 -2.91
CA ILE A 107 -2.19 7.48 -3.14
C ILE A 107 -0.78 7.41 -3.71
N VAL A 108 0.05 6.54 -3.16
CA VAL A 108 1.37 6.18 -3.71
C VAL A 108 1.31 4.75 -4.22
N VAL A 109 1.68 4.55 -5.48
CA VAL A 109 1.72 3.25 -6.14
C VAL A 109 3.17 2.89 -6.43
N SER A 110 3.61 1.72 -5.96
CA SER A 110 4.97 1.24 -6.21
C SER A 110 5.24 1.13 -7.71
N ALA A 111 6.29 1.78 -8.18
CA ALA A 111 6.68 1.74 -9.59
C ALA A 111 8.20 1.72 -9.72
N PRO A 112 8.77 0.93 -10.65
CA PRO A 112 10.21 0.94 -10.88
C PRO A 112 10.73 2.33 -11.22
N ARG A 113 11.76 2.79 -10.52
CA ARG A 113 12.39 4.11 -10.72
C ARG A 113 13.89 4.02 -10.51
N GLU A 114 14.59 4.85 -11.25
CA GLU A 114 16.00 5.13 -10.99
C GLU A 114 16.11 6.31 -10.02
N ALA A 115 17.00 6.20 -9.04
CA ALA A 115 17.45 7.32 -8.22
C ALA A 115 18.96 7.19 -7.99
N ASN A 116 19.71 8.25 -8.33
CA ASN A 116 21.16 8.32 -8.18
C ASN A 116 21.90 7.12 -8.80
N GLY A 117 21.51 6.72 -10.02
CA GLY A 117 22.12 5.59 -10.73
C GLY A 117 21.76 4.21 -10.21
N VAL A 118 20.83 4.11 -9.24
CA VAL A 118 20.32 2.83 -8.72
C VAL A 118 18.86 2.66 -9.13
N THR A 119 18.56 1.53 -9.75
CA THR A 119 17.18 1.17 -10.13
C THR A 119 16.52 0.35 -9.03
N TYR A 120 15.37 0.82 -8.56
CA TYR A 120 14.52 0.11 -7.61
C TYR A 120 13.37 -0.57 -8.34
N GLY A 121 12.96 -1.76 -7.89
CA GLY A 121 11.79 -2.47 -8.42
C GLY A 121 10.44 -1.80 -8.12
N GLY A 122 10.45 -0.78 -7.26
CA GLY A 122 9.27 -0.04 -6.79
C GLY A 122 9.12 -0.09 -5.28
N VAL A 123 9.78 -1.05 -4.62
CA VAL A 123 9.91 -1.13 -3.15
C VAL A 123 11.39 -1.18 -2.79
N PHE A 124 11.75 -0.54 -1.68
CA PHE A 124 13.10 -0.46 -1.15
C PHE A 124 13.10 -0.81 0.34
N GLU A 125 13.72 -1.94 0.72
CA GLU A 125 13.90 -2.29 2.13
C GLU A 125 15.10 -1.54 2.72
N TYR A 126 14.85 -0.56 3.60
CA TYR A 126 15.88 0.39 4.02
C TYR A 126 16.66 -0.02 5.26
N ASP A 127 16.14 -0.98 6.04
CA ASP A 127 16.74 -1.51 7.26
C ASP A 127 17.43 -2.88 7.07
N PHE A 128 17.43 -3.42 5.84
CA PHE A 128 18.12 -4.68 5.52
C PHE A 128 19.48 -4.47 4.89
N GLY A 129 20.53 -4.91 5.59
CA GLY A 129 21.90 -4.59 5.20
C GLY A 129 22.94 -4.94 6.25
N LYS A 130 24.11 -4.33 6.09
CA LYS A 130 25.27 -4.56 6.95
C LYS A 130 25.61 -3.29 7.73
N THR A 131 25.76 -3.45 9.04
CA THR A 131 26.45 -2.48 9.89
C THR A 131 27.92 -2.86 9.93
N ILE A 132 28.79 -1.95 9.51
CA ILE A 132 30.24 -2.13 9.53
C ILE A 132 30.83 -1.07 10.45
N GLN A 133 31.79 -1.46 11.29
CA GLN A 133 32.46 -0.55 12.21
C GLN A 133 32.97 0.70 11.46
N ASP A 134 32.66 1.88 12.01
CA ASP A 134 33.03 3.19 11.49
C ASP A 134 32.56 3.50 10.06
N GLN A 135 31.50 2.82 9.58
CA GLN A 135 30.91 3.05 8.26
C GLN A 135 29.39 3.27 8.33
N ALA A 136 28.84 3.93 7.31
CA ALA A 136 27.40 4.04 7.14
C ALA A 136 26.78 2.66 6.88
N PHE A 137 25.53 2.48 7.30
CA PHE A 137 24.76 1.27 7.02
C PHE A 137 24.70 1.01 5.51
N LYS A 138 25.06 -0.21 5.11
CA LYS A 138 25.08 -0.62 3.72
C LYS A 138 23.88 -1.51 3.42
N GLN A 139 22.89 -0.99 2.71
CA GLN A 139 21.79 -1.81 2.22
C GLN A 139 22.30 -2.87 1.24
N THR A 140 21.80 -4.11 1.35
CA THR A 140 22.28 -5.23 0.54
C THR A 140 21.18 -6.00 -0.19
N ARG A 141 19.90 -5.76 0.12
CA ARG A 141 18.80 -6.48 -0.52
C ARG A 141 18.31 -5.77 -1.77
N PHE A 142 17.95 -6.57 -2.77
CA PHE A 142 17.19 -6.13 -3.92
C PHE A 142 15.80 -6.78 -3.85
N LEU A 143 14.77 -5.98 -4.12
CA LEU A 143 13.38 -6.43 -4.18
C LEU A 143 12.90 -6.40 -5.63
N ASN A 144 12.19 -7.46 -6.03
CA ASN A 144 11.64 -7.60 -7.37
C ASN A 144 10.67 -6.47 -7.73
N GLN A 145 10.46 -6.30 -9.03
CA GLN A 145 9.42 -5.42 -9.55
C GLN A 145 8.06 -6.13 -9.60
N PRO A 146 6.94 -5.38 -9.54
CA PRO A 146 5.62 -5.96 -9.77
C PRO A 146 5.51 -6.68 -11.13
N PRO A 147 4.66 -7.72 -11.24
CA PRO A 147 4.38 -8.41 -12.50
C PRO A 147 4.13 -7.48 -13.67
N THR A 148 4.54 -7.89 -14.88
CA THR A 148 4.41 -7.07 -16.09
C THR A 148 2.97 -6.70 -16.37
N THR A 149 2.02 -7.62 -16.13
CA THR A 149 0.57 -7.33 -16.25
C THR A 149 0.13 -6.18 -15.36
N LEU A 150 0.57 -6.15 -14.09
CA LEU A 150 0.27 -5.06 -13.16
C LEU A 150 0.91 -3.74 -13.60
N ARG A 151 2.18 -3.76 -14.04
CA ARG A 151 2.87 -2.55 -14.53
C ARG A 151 2.24 -1.97 -15.78
N ALA A 152 1.79 -2.82 -16.71
CA ALA A 152 1.08 -2.40 -17.91
C ALA A 152 -0.29 -1.79 -17.56
N ALA A 153 -1.00 -2.36 -16.59
CA ALA A 153 -2.26 -1.83 -16.08
C ALA A 153 -2.08 -0.45 -15.44
N VAL A 154 -1.05 -0.27 -14.61
CA VAL A 154 -0.67 1.03 -14.02
C VAL A 154 -0.44 2.07 -15.11
N GLN A 155 0.32 1.75 -16.17
CA GLN A 155 0.56 2.69 -17.27
C GLN A 155 -0.73 3.04 -18.01
N GLY A 156 -1.60 2.06 -18.25
CA GLY A 156 -2.91 2.27 -18.86
C GLY A 156 -3.82 3.18 -18.02
N LEU A 157 -3.87 2.93 -16.71
CA LEU A 157 -4.70 3.68 -15.78
C LEU A 157 -4.18 5.12 -15.60
N LYS A 158 -2.86 5.29 -15.48
CA LYS A 158 -2.21 6.61 -15.49
C LYS A 158 -2.60 7.41 -16.74
N THR A 159 -2.56 6.78 -17.91
CA THR A 159 -2.97 7.41 -19.18
C THR A 159 -4.45 7.80 -19.18
N GLN A 160 -5.32 6.94 -18.65
CA GLN A 160 -6.75 7.23 -18.52
C GLN A 160 -6.98 8.43 -17.60
N TYR A 161 -6.35 8.46 -16.42
CA TYR A 161 -6.49 9.53 -15.46
C TYR A 161 -5.98 10.87 -16.00
N THR A 162 -4.85 10.88 -16.70
CA THR A 162 -4.35 12.10 -17.36
C THR A 162 -5.34 12.62 -18.41
N ARG A 163 -5.96 11.74 -19.19
CA ARG A 163 -6.84 12.13 -20.31
C ARG A 163 -8.26 12.49 -19.89
N LYS A 164 -8.80 11.81 -18.88
CA LYS A 164 -10.23 11.85 -18.52
C LYS A 164 -10.49 12.21 -17.05
N GLY A 165 -9.44 12.32 -16.24
CA GLY A 165 -9.56 12.36 -14.79
C GLY A 165 -9.91 10.99 -14.19
N HIS A 166 -10.15 11.00 -12.88
CA HIS A 166 -10.58 9.84 -12.09
C HIS A 166 -11.73 10.25 -11.17
N GLN A 167 -12.40 9.24 -10.60
CA GLN A 167 -13.55 9.40 -9.72
C GLN A 167 -13.31 8.83 -8.31
N LEU A 168 -12.04 8.63 -7.92
CA LEU A 168 -11.68 8.02 -6.63
C LEU A 168 -12.39 8.65 -5.42
N GLY A 169 -12.41 9.99 -5.30
CA GLY A 169 -13.13 10.65 -4.19
C GLY A 169 -14.65 10.45 -4.21
N GLN A 170 -15.25 10.34 -5.41
CA GLN A 170 -16.66 10.00 -5.54
C GLN A 170 -16.90 8.54 -5.13
N ALA A 171 -16.03 7.62 -5.55
CA ALA A 171 -16.13 6.21 -5.19
C ALA A 171 -16.07 6.00 -3.66
N VAL A 172 -15.20 6.74 -2.96
CA VAL A 172 -15.20 6.74 -1.48
C VAL A 172 -16.52 7.29 -0.93
N SER A 173 -17.01 8.42 -1.47
CA SER A 173 -18.28 9.02 -1.03
C SER A 173 -19.48 8.08 -1.24
N ASP A 174 -19.47 7.31 -2.34
CA ASP A 174 -20.51 6.33 -2.66
C ASP A 174 -20.50 5.16 -1.66
N VAL A 175 -19.32 4.70 -1.23
CA VAL A 175 -19.18 3.69 -0.16
C VAL A 175 -19.76 4.21 1.15
N ILE A 176 -19.35 5.41 1.59
CA ILE A 176 -19.86 6.02 2.83
C ILE A 176 -21.37 6.24 2.78
N SER A 177 -21.91 6.61 1.61
CA SER A 177 -23.35 6.80 1.43
C SER A 177 -24.13 5.48 1.54
N LYS A 178 -23.54 4.36 1.14
CA LYS A 178 -24.14 3.02 1.24
C LYS A 178 -24.03 2.43 2.65
N ASN A 179 -22.93 2.73 3.35
CA ASN A 179 -22.70 2.30 4.73
C ASN A 179 -22.41 3.50 5.65
N PRO A 180 -23.46 4.21 6.13
CA PRO A 180 -23.29 5.40 6.97
C PRO A 180 -22.57 5.15 8.31
N MET A 181 -22.46 3.89 8.76
CA MET A 181 -21.70 3.55 9.97
C MET A 181 -20.20 3.88 9.84
N LEU A 182 -19.70 3.96 8.61
CA LEU A 182 -18.30 4.29 8.32
C LEU A 182 -18.04 5.79 8.28
N GLN A 183 -19.08 6.63 8.41
CA GLN A 183 -18.98 8.07 8.19
C GLN A 183 -17.95 8.73 9.11
N ASP A 184 -17.89 8.36 10.38
CA ASP A 184 -17.03 9.03 11.37
C ASP A 184 -15.53 8.73 11.16
N GLU A 185 -15.19 7.51 10.72
CA GLU A 185 -13.80 7.04 10.64
C GLU A 185 -13.22 7.04 9.21
N TYR A 186 -14.07 6.92 8.19
CA TYR A 186 -13.65 6.70 6.80
C TYR A 186 -14.00 7.85 5.86
N SER A 187 -14.78 8.85 6.32
CA SER A 187 -14.97 10.08 5.56
C SER A 187 -13.68 10.89 5.47
N ARG A 188 -13.57 11.71 4.42
CA ARG A 188 -12.46 12.64 4.28
C ARG A 188 -12.40 13.62 5.45
N PRO A 189 -11.31 13.67 6.23
CA PRO A 189 -11.17 14.66 7.28
C PRO A 189 -11.12 16.09 6.72
N PRO A 190 -11.39 17.12 7.55
CA PRO A 190 -11.27 18.51 7.13
C PRO A 190 -9.87 18.81 6.60
N SER A 191 -9.76 19.55 5.50
CA SER A 191 -8.47 19.88 4.89
C SER A 191 -7.54 20.67 5.81
N SER A 192 -8.06 21.33 6.85
CA SER A 192 -7.26 21.99 7.89
C SER A 192 -6.45 21.02 8.77
N THR A 193 -6.77 19.72 8.74
CA THR A 193 -6.06 18.67 9.47
C THR A 193 -4.93 18.03 8.66
N ASP A 194 -4.80 18.40 7.38
CA ASP A 194 -3.65 18.08 6.53
C ASP A 194 -2.50 19.06 6.82
N VAL A 195 -1.70 18.71 7.84
CA VAL A 195 -0.64 19.57 8.37
C VAL A 195 0.72 18.89 8.21
N LEU A 196 1.63 19.54 7.47
CA LEU A 196 3.02 19.11 7.34
C LEU A 196 3.90 19.95 8.28
N PHE A 197 4.45 19.30 9.30
CA PHE A 197 5.40 19.92 10.22
C PHE A 197 6.80 20.02 9.59
N ARG A 198 7.59 21.00 10.03
CA ARG A 198 9.01 21.07 9.67
C ARG A 198 9.75 19.84 10.22
N SER A 199 10.76 19.36 9.50
CA SER A 199 11.46 18.13 9.89
C SER A 199 12.33 18.25 11.14
N ASP A 200 12.67 19.47 11.55
CA ASP A 200 13.35 19.77 12.81
C ASP A 200 12.40 19.86 14.01
N PHE A 201 11.09 19.83 13.77
CA PHE A 201 10.08 19.93 14.81
C PHE A 201 9.63 18.53 15.26
N THR A 202 9.91 18.18 16.52
CA THR A 202 9.54 16.88 17.09
C THR A 202 8.23 17.01 17.88
N HIS A 203 7.37 16.00 17.73
CA HIS A 203 6.10 15.93 18.43
C HIS A 203 6.27 15.97 19.94
N ASP A 204 5.48 16.84 20.59
CA ASP A 204 5.40 16.96 22.04
C ASP A 204 4.29 16.05 22.59
N SER A 205 4.52 15.45 23.76
CA SER A 205 3.56 14.54 24.39
C SER A 205 2.23 15.18 24.77
N ARG A 206 2.16 16.51 24.85
CA ARG A 206 0.90 17.27 25.02
C ARG A 206 -0.02 17.21 23.80
N GLY A 207 0.47 16.73 22.65
CA GLY A 207 -0.36 16.44 21.49
C GLY A 207 -0.37 17.53 20.41
N CYS A 208 -0.89 17.15 19.23
CA CYS A 208 -0.84 18.01 18.04
C CYS A 208 -1.77 19.22 18.17
N ALA A 209 -3.03 18.98 18.57
CA ALA A 209 -4.04 20.03 18.66
C ALA A 209 -3.73 21.05 19.78
N GLU A 210 -3.22 20.58 20.91
CA GLU A 210 -3.03 21.41 22.11
C GLU A 210 -1.71 22.19 22.12
N PHE A 211 -0.68 21.68 21.45
CA PHE A 211 0.67 22.26 21.52
C PHE A 211 1.33 22.43 20.15
N CYS A 212 1.52 21.34 19.42
CA CYS A 212 2.32 21.36 18.20
C CYS A 212 1.75 22.35 17.17
N ALA A 213 0.42 22.39 17.04
CA ALA A 213 -0.26 23.18 16.03
C ALA A 213 -0.50 24.66 16.41
N ARG A 214 0.07 25.14 17.52
CA ARG A 214 -0.18 26.52 17.99
C ARG A 214 0.76 27.56 17.40
N ASP A 215 1.96 27.16 17.01
CA ASP A 215 2.94 28.05 16.40
C ASP A 215 2.90 27.88 14.87
N PRO A 216 2.43 28.89 14.11
CA PRO A 216 2.48 28.88 12.64
C PRO A 216 3.87 28.63 12.07
N SER A 217 4.94 28.90 12.81
CA SER A 217 6.31 28.62 12.37
C SER A 217 6.58 27.13 12.25
N SER A 218 5.91 26.28 13.05
CA SER A 218 6.16 24.83 13.12
C SER A 218 5.75 24.06 11.86
N PHE A 219 5.00 24.68 10.95
CA PHE A 219 4.50 24.06 9.73
C PHE A 219 5.22 24.54 8.48
N ILE A 220 5.18 23.71 7.44
CA ILE A 220 5.59 24.10 6.10
C ILE A 220 4.36 24.68 5.38
N PRO A 221 4.36 25.97 5.00
CA PRO A 221 3.26 26.54 4.22
C PRO A 221 3.16 25.84 2.87
N ARG A 222 1.98 25.28 2.56
CA ARG A 222 1.72 24.60 1.29
C ARG A 222 0.75 25.41 0.45
N ARG A 223 1.08 25.57 -0.82
CA ARG A 223 0.18 26.22 -1.79
C ARG A 223 -1.09 25.39 -1.92
N GLN A 224 -2.21 26.06 -2.12
CA GLN A 224 -3.44 25.36 -2.47
C GLN A 224 -3.24 24.67 -3.83
N ARG A 225 -3.62 23.39 -3.94
CA ARG A 225 -3.58 22.71 -5.25
C ARG A 225 -4.61 23.34 -6.17
N ALA A 226 -4.22 23.61 -7.43
CA ALA A 226 -5.16 24.07 -8.44
C ALA A 226 -6.13 22.93 -8.83
N GLY A 227 -7.42 23.24 -8.93
CA GLY A 227 -8.49 22.25 -9.20
C GLY A 227 -9.35 21.93 -7.97
N TYR A 228 -10.32 21.01 -8.13
CA TYR A 228 -11.22 20.57 -7.06
C TYR A 228 -10.39 20.07 -5.86
N HIS A 229 -10.47 20.76 -4.73
CA HIS A 229 -9.73 20.52 -3.48
C HIS A 229 -10.05 19.19 -2.78
N GLU A 230 -10.74 18.28 -3.46
CA GLU A 230 -11.36 17.07 -2.91
C GLU A 230 -10.84 15.79 -3.56
N LYS A 231 -10.00 15.88 -4.59
CA LYS A 231 -9.51 14.71 -5.32
C LYS A 231 -8.14 14.27 -4.80
N PRO A 232 -7.97 12.99 -4.41
CA PRO A 232 -6.66 12.46 -4.05
C PRO A 232 -5.74 12.44 -5.29
N CYS A 233 -4.49 12.85 -5.14
CA CYS A 233 -3.49 12.72 -6.20
C CYS A 233 -2.85 11.33 -6.16
N ILE A 234 -2.41 10.84 -7.33
CA ILE A 234 -1.71 9.56 -7.44
C ILE A 234 -0.24 9.82 -7.79
N HIS A 235 0.65 9.29 -6.97
CA HIS A 235 2.09 9.36 -7.14
C HIS A 235 2.64 7.97 -7.46
N TYR A 236 3.66 7.90 -8.32
CA TYR A 236 4.19 6.63 -8.83
C TYR A 236 5.70 6.57 -8.66
N GLY A 237 6.19 5.74 -7.74
CA GLY A 237 7.64 5.64 -7.47
C GLY A 237 7.99 4.66 -6.37
N THR A 238 9.11 4.93 -5.70
CA THR A 238 9.68 4.04 -4.70
C THR A 238 8.94 4.15 -3.37
N ILE A 239 8.52 3.02 -2.83
CA ILE A 239 7.99 2.87 -1.47
C ILE A 239 9.08 2.25 -0.59
N ALA A 240 9.39 2.88 0.54
CA ALA A 240 10.36 2.38 1.52
C ALA A 240 9.66 1.46 2.52
N SER A 241 10.21 0.26 2.70
CA SER A 241 9.68 -0.80 3.56
C SER A 241 10.69 -1.14 4.66
N ALA A 242 10.23 -1.48 5.86
CA ALA A 242 11.07 -1.91 6.97
C ALA A 242 10.26 -2.56 8.10
N ASN A 243 10.94 -3.23 9.03
CA ASN A 243 10.29 -3.69 10.28
C ASN A 243 10.17 -2.59 11.34
N GLN A 244 10.73 -1.40 11.08
CA GLN A 244 10.67 -0.26 11.98
C GLN A 244 9.82 0.85 11.41
N LEU A 245 8.86 1.29 12.21
CA LEU A 245 8.02 2.44 11.90
C LEU A 245 8.84 3.74 11.78
N MET A 246 8.75 4.41 10.63
CA MET A 246 9.41 5.70 10.42
C MET A 246 8.71 6.82 11.20
N LYS A 247 9.40 7.37 12.21
CA LYS A 247 8.98 8.57 12.98
C LYS A 247 10.01 9.71 12.94
N ASN A 248 11.00 9.61 12.06
CA ASN A 248 12.11 10.56 12.00
C ASN A 248 12.06 11.33 10.68
N ALA A 249 11.57 12.56 10.72
CA ALA A 249 11.42 13.43 9.57
C ALA A 249 12.75 13.73 8.86
N ILE A 250 13.87 13.80 9.59
CA ILE A 250 15.20 14.03 9.01
C ILE A 250 15.64 12.82 8.18
N ILE A 251 15.45 11.60 8.70
CA ILE A 251 15.76 10.37 7.97
C ILE A 251 14.81 10.21 6.78
N ARG A 252 13.52 10.50 6.97
CA ARG A 252 12.51 10.53 5.89
C ARG A 252 12.95 11.45 4.76
N ASP A 253 13.27 12.70 5.06
CA ASP A 253 13.67 13.70 4.05
C ASP A 253 14.97 13.29 3.34
N LYS A 254 15.93 12.73 4.09
CA LYS A 254 17.17 12.18 3.53
C LYS A 254 16.88 11.07 2.52
N LEU A 255 16.06 10.09 2.88
CA LEU A 255 15.70 8.98 1.98
C LEU A 255 14.84 9.45 0.80
N ALA A 256 13.95 10.42 1.00
CA ALA A 256 13.20 11.05 -0.08
C ALA A 256 14.14 11.71 -1.10
N MET A 257 15.18 12.40 -0.64
CA MET A 257 16.16 13.06 -1.50
C MET A 257 17.13 12.08 -2.17
N GLU A 258 17.72 11.16 -1.40
CA GLU A 258 18.77 10.25 -1.88
C GLU A 258 18.21 9.10 -2.71
N ARG A 259 16.99 8.65 -2.43
CA ARG A 259 16.42 7.41 -2.98
C ARG A 259 15.09 7.64 -3.70
N ASN A 260 14.63 8.89 -3.79
CA ASN A 260 13.33 9.26 -4.37
C ASN A 260 12.17 8.45 -3.75
N VAL A 261 12.26 8.21 -2.44
CA VAL A 261 11.20 7.55 -1.66
C VAL A 261 10.00 8.49 -1.54
N LEU A 262 8.82 7.96 -1.80
CA LEU A 262 7.55 8.70 -1.77
C LEU A 262 6.68 8.34 -0.55
N CYS A 263 6.86 7.14 0.00
CA CYS A 263 6.04 6.61 1.07
C CYS A 263 6.86 5.63 1.91
N PHE A 264 6.52 5.51 3.20
CA PHE A 264 7.03 4.51 4.12
C PHE A 264 5.89 3.60 4.61
N GLU A 265 6.15 2.29 4.66
CA GLU A 265 5.26 1.26 5.19
C GLU A 265 6.10 0.09 5.75
N MET A 266 5.47 -0.98 6.25
CA MET A 266 6.18 -1.98 7.07
C MET A 266 6.07 -3.44 6.59
N GLU A 267 5.37 -3.72 5.49
CA GLU A 267 5.05 -5.12 5.12
C GLU A 267 5.68 -5.55 3.79
N ALA A 268 5.69 -4.66 2.79
CA ALA A 268 5.90 -5.06 1.39
C ALA A 268 7.23 -5.75 1.11
N ALA A 269 8.31 -5.41 1.83
CA ALA A 269 9.61 -6.07 1.66
C ALA A 269 9.56 -7.58 1.95
N GLY A 270 8.63 -8.04 2.79
CA GLY A 270 8.40 -9.46 3.05
C GLY A 270 7.69 -10.18 1.89
N LEU A 271 7.02 -9.43 1.02
CA LEU A 271 6.19 -9.98 -0.05
C LEU A 271 6.90 -9.97 -1.40
N MET A 272 7.57 -8.88 -1.78
CA MET A 272 7.93 -8.61 -3.18
C MET A 272 8.66 -9.74 -3.94
N ASN A 273 9.47 -10.54 -3.26
CA ASN A 273 10.26 -11.59 -3.91
C ASN A 273 9.53 -12.92 -4.05
N ASP A 274 8.55 -13.17 -3.19
CA ASP A 274 7.90 -14.49 -3.02
C ASP A 274 6.40 -14.41 -3.38
N PHE A 275 5.77 -13.26 -3.15
CA PHE A 275 4.41 -12.93 -3.54
C PHE A 275 4.44 -11.75 -4.53
N PRO A 276 4.57 -12.00 -5.85
CA PRO A 276 4.65 -10.94 -6.85
C PRO A 276 3.42 -10.03 -6.81
N CYS A 277 3.60 -8.84 -6.24
CA CYS A 277 2.51 -7.92 -5.98
C CYS A 277 2.79 -6.49 -6.41
N LEU A 278 1.72 -5.71 -6.53
CA LEU A 278 1.80 -4.25 -6.59
C LEU A 278 1.45 -3.68 -5.22
N VAL A 279 2.24 -2.73 -4.74
CA VAL A 279 1.98 -2.04 -3.46
C VAL A 279 1.27 -0.72 -3.73
N ILE A 280 0.15 -0.50 -3.03
CA ILE A 280 -0.68 0.71 -3.15
C ILE A 280 -0.92 1.24 -1.73
N ARG A 281 -0.44 2.45 -1.44
CA ARG A 281 -0.54 3.06 -0.12
C ARG A 281 -1.32 4.36 -0.16
N GLY A 282 -2.39 4.44 0.62
CA GLY A 282 -3.06 5.69 0.95
C GLY A 282 -2.27 6.42 2.03
N ILE A 283 -2.05 7.72 1.86
CA ILE A 283 -1.22 8.49 2.77
C ILE A 283 -2.02 8.96 3.99
N CYS A 284 -1.70 8.46 5.18
CA CYS A 284 -2.41 8.79 6.43
C CYS A 284 -1.61 9.68 7.39
N ASP A 285 -0.29 9.71 7.26
CA ASP A 285 0.60 10.60 8.01
C ASP A 285 1.81 10.98 7.14
N TYR A 286 2.79 11.68 7.72
CA TYR A 286 3.99 12.14 7.02
C TYR A 286 5.26 11.42 7.46
N SER A 287 5.20 10.20 8.00
CA SER A 287 6.39 9.44 8.42
C SER A 287 7.31 10.23 9.36
N ASP A 288 6.70 11.02 10.24
CA ASP A 288 7.39 11.77 11.28
C ASP A 288 6.78 11.45 12.65
N SER A 289 7.13 12.24 13.64
CA SER A 289 6.66 12.03 15.01
C SER A 289 5.18 12.42 15.21
N HIS A 290 4.56 13.14 14.28
CA HIS A 290 3.17 13.62 14.34
C HIS A 290 2.21 12.66 13.64
N LYS A 291 1.98 11.50 14.26
CA LYS A 291 0.99 10.54 13.74
C LYS A 291 -0.40 11.17 13.60
N ASN A 292 -1.11 10.79 12.55
CA ASN A 292 -2.47 11.23 12.31
C ASN A 292 -3.43 10.05 12.08
N LYS A 293 -4.08 9.59 13.15
CA LYS A 293 -5.02 8.47 13.08
C LYS A 293 -6.30 8.81 12.33
N SER A 294 -6.73 10.08 12.35
CA SER A 294 -7.99 10.51 11.75
C SER A 294 -8.04 10.35 10.22
N TRP A 295 -6.88 10.24 9.56
CA TRP A 295 -6.79 10.04 8.12
C TRP A 295 -6.70 8.57 7.69
N GLN A 296 -6.56 7.63 8.63
CA GLN A 296 -6.31 6.23 8.29
C GLN A 296 -7.46 5.61 7.49
N GLY A 297 -8.71 5.77 7.94
CA GLY A 297 -9.87 5.21 7.23
C GLY A 297 -10.03 5.79 5.82
N TYR A 298 -10.00 7.12 5.68
CA TYR A 298 -10.09 7.76 4.36
C TYR A 298 -8.93 7.38 3.42
N ALA A 299 -7.70 7.33 3.94
CA ALA A 299 -6.54 6.93 3.16
C ALA A 299 -6.65 5.48 2.68
N ALA A 300 -7.11 4.56 3.54
CA ALA A 300 -7.38 3.17 3.17
C ALA A 300 -8.43 3.08 2.05
N MET A 301 -9.52 3.84 2.16
CA MET A 301 -10.56 3.91 1.12
C MET A 301 -10.02 4.42 -0.22
N CYS A 302 -9.18 5.46 -0.21
CA CYS A 302 -8.53 5.95 -1.43
C CYS A 302 -7.64 4.89 -2.09
N ALA A 303 -6.87 4.14 -1.30
CA ALA A 303 -6.01 3.07 -1.81
C ALA A 303 -6.83 1.92 -2.40
N ALA A 304 -7.89 1.48 -1.71
CA ALA A 304 -8.81 0.44 -2.16
C ALA A 304 -9.56 0.85 -3.44
N ALA A 305 -10.01 2.10 -3.53
CA ALA A 305 -10.60 2.66 -4.74
C ALA A 305 -9.66 2.59 -5.95
N TYR A 306 -8.39 2.92 -5.75
CA TYR A 306 -7.39 2.81 -6.82
C TYR A 306 -7.15 1.36 -7.22
N ALA A 307 -7.08 0.44 -6.26
CA ALA A 307 -6.92 -0.99 -6.52
C ALA A 307 -8.09 -1.55 -7.33
N LYS A 308 -9.32 -1.10 -7.05
CA LYS A 308 -10.51 -1.44 -7.85
C LYS A 308 -10.40 -0.96 -9.29
N ASP A 309 -10.03 0.29 -9.50
CA ASP A 309 -9.83 0.84 -10.86
C ASP A 309 -8.70 0.12 -11.61
N LEU A 310 -7.64 -0.29 -10.90
CA LEU A 310 -6.55 -1.08 -11.47
C LEU A 310 -7.03 -2.47 -11.93
N LEU A 311 -7.79 -3.19 -11.11
CA LEU A 311 -8.32 -4.51 -11.47
C LEU A 311 -9.31 -4.41 -12.63
N ASN A 312 -10.17 -3.39 -12.65
CA ASN A 312 -11.08 -3.11 -13.77
C ASN A 312 -10.34 -2.80 -15.08
N ARG A 313 -9.10 -2.30 -15.01
CA ARG A 313 -8.25 -2.06 -16.19
C ARG A 313 -7.68 -3.35 -16.78
N ILE A 314 -7.52 -4.40 -15.98
CA ILE A 314 -6.92 -5.66 -16.40
C ILE A 314 -8.00 -6.57 -16.99
N VAL A 315 -7.73 -7.18 -18.14
CA VAL A 315 -8.62 -8.20 -18.72
C VAL A 315 -8.31 -9.58 -18.09
N PRO A 316 -9.31 -10.43 -17.81
CA PRO A 316 -9.10 -11.72 -17.11
C PRO A 316 -8.00 -12.58 -17.71
N SER A 317 -7.97 -12.73 -19.04
CA SER A 317 -6.97 -13.52 -19.75
C SER A 317 -5.53 -13.07 -19.52
N ARG A 318 -5.28 -11.82 -19.11
CA ARG A 318 -3.92 -11.38 -18.74
C ARG A 318 -3.49 -11.96 -17.40
N ILE A 319 -4.38 -12.05 -16.43
CA ILE A 319 -4.09 -12.67 -15.12
C ILE A 319 -4.00 -14.18 -15.28
N GLU A 320 -4.92 -14.80 -16.02
CA GLU A 320 -4.93 -16.25 -16.28
C GLU A 320 -3.64 -16.75 -16.96
N ASN A 321 -3.01 -15.90 -17.77
CA ASN A 321 -1.74 -16.18 -18.43
C ASN A 321 -0.50 -15.96 -17.54
N GLU A 322 -0.63 -15.28 -16.40
CA GLU A 322 0.46 -15.22 -15.42
C GLU A 322 0.60 -16.60 -14.75
N GLN A 323 1.81 -17.01 -14.41
CA GLN A 323 2.03 -18.27 -13.70
C GLN A 323 1.38 -18.20 -12.31
N ARG A 324 0.85 -19.33 -11.82
CA ARG A 324 0.36 -19.40 -10.43
C ARG A 324 1.52 -19.15 -9.48
N ILE A 325 1.30 -18.33 -8.46
CA ILE A 325 2.37 -17.96 -7.55
C ILE A 325 2.87 -19.19 -6.77
N SER A 326 1.96 -20.11 -6.41
CA SER A 326 2.28 -21.40 -5.77
C SER A 326 3.28 -22.25 -6.58
N GLU A 327 3.28 -22.15 -7.91
CA GLU A 327 4.19 -22.90 -8.80
C GLU A 327 5.59 -22.27 -8.90
N LEU A 328 5.73 -20.98 -8.59
CA LEU A 328 7.04 -20.30 -8.58
C LEU A 328 7.97 -20.90 -7.53
N PHE A 329 7.42 -21.29 -6.38
CA PHE A 329 8.18 -21.88 -5.27
C PHE A 329 8.62 -23.32 -5.53
N SER A 330 7.79 -24.11 -6.22
CA SER A 330 8.08 -25.51 -6.54
C SER A 330 9.27 -25.66 -7.51
N THR A 331 9.48 -24.67 -8.39
CA THR A 331 10.58 -24.69 -9.38
C THR A 331 11.91 -24.17 -8.83
N GLY A 332 11.90 -23.45 -7.69
CA GLY A 332 13.10 -22.94 -7.02
C GLY A 332 13.90 -24.02 -6.30
N GLN A 333 13.24 -25.06 -5.78
CA GLN A 333 13.91 -26.17 -5.08
C GLN A 333 14.62 -27.16 -6.02
N SER A 334 14.26 -27.17 -7.32
CA SER A 334 14.85 -28.11 -8.29
C SER A 334 16.16 -27.61 -8.91
N LYS A 335 16.54 -26.34 -8.71
CA LYS A 335 17.75 -25.74 -9.30
C LYS A 335 18.98 -25.67 -8.39
N SER A 336 18.86 -26.15 -7.14
CA SER A 336 19.95 -26.17 -6.15
C SER A 336 20.64 -27.53 -6.00
N LEU A 337 20.39 -28.47 -6.90
CA LEU A 337 21.09 -29.75 -7.00
C LEU A 337 21.60 -29.92 -8.43
N ASN A 338 22.77 -29.35 -8.72
CA ASN A 338 23.74 -29.82 -9.71
C ASN A 338 25.06 -29.09 -9.54
#